data_AF-A0A8J5PUT4-F1
#
_entry.id   AF-A0A8J5PUT4-F1
#
_cell.length_a   1.000
_cell.length_b   1.000
_cell.length_c   1.000
_cell.angle_alpha   90.00
_cell.angle_beta   90.00
_cell.angle_gamma   90.00
#
_symmetry.space_group_name_H-M   'P 1'
#
loop_
_entity.id
_entity.type
_entity.pdbx_description
1 polymer ?
#
loop_
_entity_poly.entity_id
_entity_poly.type
_entity_poly.pdbx_seq_one_letter_code
_entity_poly.pdbx_strand_id
1 'polypeptide(L)'
;MLLQDLATEVIELIVQNLPVRSDLNAFCQTNKRFYLIANDLVYHEDAHWRCRALQWGSEEGLVSVVERSLDQGADVNYIINDEDETALFPAIRKQYWNVVDLLLARGADAHRRNKVGDNLVYFAVTTGSYDLVKLMLDQGVDPNSHVDGDVPPLLLAVRRGYLDIVRLLFNSGAYIDDSDDWGETPLHIAVGAPQHDILSFFIEKDVFRKDKTGARGADALEMAVIRGDMPTLALLLEGGADPLVRRWTRHHAIITAALAREDDMAILMTERLVGEPGFINEHGKELLWYAVKGRCQRYTRFLLDKGLDPETDLWREVDGSMVGGSSLIVEMLGAGVLTA
;
A
#
# COMPACT_ATOMS: atom_id res chain seq x y z
N MET A 1 -17.77 31.00 -36.70
CA MET A 1 -18.09 30.52 -35.34
C MET A 1 -17.85 29.02 -35.38
N LEU A 2 -16.86 28.52 -34.65
CA LEU A 2 -16.68 27.08 -34.55
C LEU A 2 -17.94 26.51 -33.91
N LEU A 3 -18.48 25.41 -34.45
CA LEU A 3 -19.70 24.74 -33.96
C LEU A 3 -19.62 24.34 -32.47
N GLN A 4 -18.45 24.45 -31.86
CA GLN A 4 -18.15 24.13 -30.46
C GLN A 4 -18.78 25.12 -29.45
N ASP A 5 -19.18 26.33 -29.88
CA ASP A 5 -19.66 27.41 -28.99
C ASP A 5 -21.17 27.68 -29.08
N LEU A 6 -21.95 26.79 -29.72
CA LEU A 6 -23.40 26.97 -29.84
C LEU A 6 -24.11 26.61 -28.54
N ALA A 7 -24.94 27.53 -28.04
CA ALA A 7 -25.83 27.30 -26.91
C ALA A 7 -26.89 26.23 -27.24
N THR A 8 -27.26 25.43 -26.23
CA THR A 8 -28.21 24.31 -26.29
C THR A 8 -29.48 24.62 -27.08
N GLU A 9 -30.04 25.82 -26.91
CA GLU A 9 -31.28 26.29 -27.55
C GLU A 9 -31.17 26.43 -29.08
N VAL A 10 -30.01 26.83 -29.61
CA VAL A 10 -29.81 27.01 -31.06
C VAL A 10 -29.76 25.66 -31.77
N ILE A 11 -29.33 24.63 -31.07
CA ILE A 11 -29.17 23.26 -31.58
C ILE A 11 -30.52 22.56 -31.69
N GLU A 12 -31.40 22.73 -30.70
CA GLU A 12 -32.77 22.19 -30.73
C GLU A 12 -33.54 22.66 -31.96
N LEU A 13 -33.38 23.94 -32.30
CA LEU A 13 -33.96 24.56 -33.49
C LEU A 13 -33.43 23.98 -34.81
N ILE A 14 -32.14 23.63 -34.88
CA ILE A 14 -31.54 23.01 -36.07
C ILE A 14 -32.09 21.59 -36.26
N VAL A 15 -32.20 20.81 -35.19
CA VAL A 15 -32.63 19.41 -35.28
C VAL A 15 -34.12 19.28 -35.60
N GLN A 16 -34.98 20.13 -35.02
CA GLN A 16 -36.42 20.13 -35.34
C GLN A 16 -36.72 20.44 -36.82
N ASN A 17 -35.76 21.03 -37.54
CA ASN A 17 -35.91 21.43 -38.93
C ASN A 17 -35.12 20.57 -39.93
N LEU A 18 -34.49 19.48 -39.49
CA LEU A 18 -33.82 18.55 -40.41
C LEU A 18 -34.86 17.65 -41.12
N PRO A 19 -34.95 17.70 -42.45
CA PRO A 19 -36.08 17.11 -43.19
C PRO A 19 -35.99 15.59 -43.38
N VAL A 20 -34.81 14.96 -43.21
CA VAL A 20 -34.59 13.54 -43.49
C VAL A 20 -33.72 12.86 -42.43
N ARG A 21 -34.12 11.66 -41.98
CA ARG A 21 -33.45 10.85 -40.94
C ARG A 21 -31.98 10.53 -41.26
N SER A 22 -31.62 10.41 -42.54
CA SER A 22 -30.24 10.18 -43.01
C SER A 22 -29.31 11.35 -42.68
N ASP A 23 -29.84 12.58 -42.78
CA ASP A 23 -29.06 13.80 -42.59
C ASP A 23 -28.78 14.02 -41.11
N LEU A 24 -29.70 13.59 -40.24
CA LEU A 24 -29.51 13.53 -38.79
C LEU A 24 -28.37 12.57 -38.41
N ASN A 25 -28.33 11.37 -39.00
CA ASN A 25 -27.23 10.41 -38.74
C ASN A 25 -25.87 10.94 -39.22
N ALA A 26 -25.81 11.57 -40.40
CA ALA A 26 -24.57 12.16 -40.91
C ALA A 26 -24.09 13.35 -40.07
N PHE A 27 -25.02 14.23 -39.65
CA PHE A 27 -24.74 15.38 -38.77
C PHE A 27 -24.18 14.93 -37.42
N CYS A 28 -24.71 13.83 -36.87
CA CYS A 28 -24.33 13.37 -35.56
C CYS A 28 -23.10 12.47 -35.52
N GLN A 29 -22.78 11.81 -36.65
CA GLN A 29 -21.45 11.21 -36.85
C GLN A 29 -20.33 12.26 -36.86
N THR A 30 -20.60 13.48 -37.35
CA THR A 30 -19.63 14.58 -37.38
C THR A 30 -19.61 15.40 -36.08
N ASN A 31 -20.70 15.41 -35.30
CA ASN A 31 -20.83 16.19 -34.07
C ASN A 31 -21.22 15.29 -32.87
N LYS A 32 -20.25 14.55 -32.33
CA LYS A 32 -20.42 13.57 -31.23
C LYS A 32 -21.15 14.13 -29.99
N ARG A 33 -21.03 15.43 -29.70
CA ARG A 33 -21.72 16.12 -28.58
C ARG A 33 -23.23 16.35 -28.79
N PHE A 34 -23.72 16.25 -30.02
CA PHE A 34 -25.01 16.86 -30.41
C PHE A 34 -26.12 15.85 -30.72
N TYR A 35 -25.82 14.54 -30.75
CA TYR A 35 -26.81 13.49 -31.03
C TYR A 35 -27.84 13.29 -29.91
N LEU A 36 -27.50 13.72 -28.70
CA LEU A 36 -28.09 13.21 -27.45
C LEU A 36 -29.19 14.12 -26.88
N ILE A 37 -29.26 15.36 -27.34
CA ILE A 37 -30.29 16.34 -26.95
C ILE A 37 -31.62 16.07 -27.69
N ALA A 38 -31.59 15.40 -28.85
CA ALA A 38 -32.51 15.80 -29.88
C ALA A 38 -33.73 14.90 -30.16
N ASN A 39 -33.83 13.66 -29.68
CA ASN A 39 -35.04 12.86 -29.92
C ASN A 39 -35.18 11.59 -29.04
N ASP A 40 -36.28 11.50 -28.28
CA ASP A 40 -36.75 10.25 -27.64
C ASP A 40 -36.97 9.11 -28.65
N LEU A 41 -37.29 9.45 -29.92
CA LEU A 41 -37.53 8.49 -31.01
C LEU A 41 -36.27 7.75 -31.50
N VAL A 42 -35.07 8.33 -31.36
CA VAL A 42 -33.82 7.73 -31.87
C VAL A 42 -33.33 6.63 -30.93
N TYR A 43 -33.53 6.81 -29.63
CA TYR A 43 -33.12 5.84 -28.62
C TYR A 43 -33.87 4.52 -28.70
N HIS A 44 -35.12 4.51 -29.15
CA HIS A 44 -35.93 3.30 -29.15
C HIS A 44 -35.53 2.26 -30.20
N GLU A 45 -35.04 2.69 -31.37
CA GLU A 45 -34.93 1.79 -32.53
C GLU A 45 -33.60 1.02 -32.63
N ASP A 46 -32.48 1.55 -32.12
CA ASP A 46 -31.15 0.95 -32.30
C ASP A 46 -30.38 0.81 -30.97
N ALA A 47 -30.01 -0.42 -30.63
CA ALA A 47 -29.24 -0.74 -29.43
C ALA A 47 -27.85 -0.07 -29.43
N HIS A 48 -27.22 0.11 -30.60
CA HIS A 48 -25.91 0.73 -30.70
C HIS A 48 -25.92 2.19 -30.22
N TRP A 49 -26.97 2.94 -30.57
CA TRP A 49 -27.07 4.35 -30.21
C TRP A 49 -27.34 4.56 -28.71
N ARG A 50 -28.11 3.67 -28.08
CA ARG A 50 -28.32 3.69 -26.63
C ARG A 50 -27.03 3.48 -25.85
N CYS A 51 -26.20 2.51 -26.26
CA CYS A 51 -24.93 2.26 -25.58
C CYS A 51 -23.91 3.39 -25.82
N ARG A 52 -23.94 4.03 -26.99
CA ARG A 52 -23.09 5.21 -27.26
C ARG A 52 -23.50 6.43 -26.45
N ALA A 53 -24.80 6.57 -26.19
CA ALA A 53 -25.33 7.59 -25.30
C ALA A 53 -24.91 7.36 -23.85
N LEU A 54 -25.02 6.12 -23.39
CA LEU A 54 -24.55 5.68 -22.08
C LEU A 54 -23.05 5.98 -21.89
N GLN A 55 -22.23 5.65 -22.89
CA GLN A 55 -20.80 5.96 -22.90
C GLN A 55 -20.56 7.45 -22.71
N TRP A 56 -21.14 8.29 -23.57
CA TRP A 56 -20.91 9.74 -23.53
C TRP A 56 -21.40 10.37 -22.23
N GLY A 57 -22.59 9.97 -21.76
CA GLY A 57 -23.12 10.43 -20.47
C GLY A 57 -22.18 10.10 -19.32
N SER A 58 -21.52 8.94 -19.38
CA SER A 58 -20.54 8.52 -18.37
C SER A 58 -19.19 9.23 -18.52
N GLU A 59 -18.76 9.52 -19.75
CA GLU A 59 -17.56 10.32 -20.02
C GLU A 59 -17.70 11.79 -19.64
N GLU A 60 -18.91 12.36 -19.65
CA GLU A 60 -19.14 13.79 -19.37
C GLU A 60 -19.84 14.03 -18.02
N GLY A 61 -20.22 12.97 -17.28
CA GLY A 61 -20.84 13.09 -15.95
C GLY A 61 -22.32 13.50 -15.99
N LEU A 62 -23.01 13.22 -17.11
CA LEU A 62 -24.37 13.64 -17.37
C LEU A 62 -25.36 12.58 -16.88
N VAL A 63 -25.70 12.61 -15.59
CA VAL A 63 -26.61 11.64 -14.93
C VAL A 63 -27.92 11.46 -15.70
N SER A 64 -28.56 12.55 -16.14
CA SER A 64 -29.83 12.50 -16.87
C SER A 64 -29.73 11.77 -18.21
N VAL A 65 -28.56 11.81 -18.86
CA VAL A 65 -28.32 11.10 -20.12
C VAL A 65 -28.10 9.61 -19.84
N VAL A 66 -27.33 9.29 -18.80
CA VAL A 66 -27.09 7.91 -18.36
C VAL A 66 -28.40 7.25 -17.95
N GLU A 67 -29.19 7.91 -17.10
CA GLU A 67 -30.48 7.43 -16.61
C GLU A 67 -31.44 7.13 -17.77
N ARG A 68 -31.64 8.11 -18.67
CA ARG A 68 -32.51 7.93 -19.84
C ARG A 68 -32.04 6.80 -20.76
N SER A 69 -30.73 6.70 -21.01
CA SER A 69 -30.16 5.65 -21.86
C SER A 69 -30.44 4.26 -21.28
N LEU A 70 -30.28 4.10 -19.97
CA LEU A 70 -30.56 2.85 -19.27
C LEU A 70 -32.06 2.53 -19.23
N ASP A 71 -32.92 3.55 -19.01
CA ASP A 71 -34.39 3.38 -19.03
C ASP A 71 -34.90 2.90 -20.40
N GLN A 72 -34.21 3.28 -21.48
CA GLN A 72 -34.52 2.85 -22.85
C GLN A 72 -33.88 1.50 -23.21
N GLY A 73 -33.19 0.85 -22.27
CA GLY A 73 -32.58 -0.48 -22.46
C GLY A 73 -31.21 -0.43 -23.12
N ALA A 74 -30.37 0.57 -22.81
CA ALA A 74 -28.93 0.45 -23.03
C ALA A 74 -28.38 -0.72 -22.21
N ASP A 75 -27.49 -1.52 -22.79
CA ASP A 75 -26.74 -2.51 -22.03
C ASP A 75 -25.70 -1.79 -21.16
N VAL A 76 -25.89 -1.84 -19.84
CA VAL A 76 -25.01 -1.21 -18.85
C VAL A 76 -23.57 -1.75 -18.92
N ASN A 77 -23.41 -2.98 -19.41
CA ASN A 77 -22.13 -3.67 -19.55
C ASN A 77 -21.61 -3.70 -20.99
N TYR A 78 -22.13 -2.85 -21.87
CA TYR A 78 -21.64 -2.72 -23.23
C TYR A 78 -20.18 -2.27 -23.27
N ILE A 79 -19.38 -2.93 -24.12
CA ILE A 79 -17.96 -2.63 -24.31
C ILE A 79 -17.82 -1.38 -25.19
N ILE A 80 -17.22 -0.33 -24.65
CA ILE A 80 -17.15 1.00 -25.28
C ILE A 80 -15.84 1.27 -26.03
N ASN A 81 -14.80 0.46 -25.83
CA ASN A 81 -13.49 0.66 -26.46
C ASN A 81 -12.72 -0.67 -26.63
N ASP A 82 -11.55 -0.57 -27.27
CA ASP A 82 -10.66 -1.71 -27.51
C ASP A 82 -9.95 -2.22 -26.23
N GLU A 83 -10.16 -1.56 -25.08
CA GLU A 83 -9.65 -1.97 -23.77
C GLU A 83 -10.68 -2.80 -22.99
N ASP A 84 -11.79 -3.23 -23.60
CA ASP A 84 -12.89 -3.97 -22.95
C ASP A 84 -13.55 -3.20 -21.77
N GLU A 85 -13.44 -1.87 -21.78
CA GLU A 85 -14.07 -1.03 -20.78
C GLU A 85 -15.59 -0.91 -21.02
N THR A 86 -16.34 -0.70 -19.95
CA THR A 86 -17.76 -0.33 -19.98
C THR A 86 -17.93 1.13 -19.56
N ALA A 87 -19.17 1.62 -19.57
CA ALA A 87 -19.53 2.95 -19.09
C ALA A 87 -19.05 3.26 -17.66
N LEU A 88 -18.83 2.24 -16.82
CA LEU A 88 -18.37 2.38 -15.44
C LEU A 88 -16.94 2.93 -15.34
N PHE A 89 -16.04 2.53 -16.24
CA PHE A 89 -14.63 2.94 -16.23
C PHE A 89 -14.41 4.45 -16.39
N PRO A 90 -14.94 5.14 -17.44
CA PRO A 90 -14.74 6.58 -17.58
C PRO A 90 -15.41 7.39 -16.46
N ALA A 91 -16.56 6.94 -15.95
CA ALA A 91 -17.24 7.59 -14.82
C ALA A 91 -16.36 7.58 -13.56
N ILE A 92 -15.73 6.44 -13.27
CA ILE A 92 -14.80 6.28 -12.15
C ILE A 92 -13.53 7.10 -12.36
N ARG A 93 -12.94 7.05 -13.57
CA ARG A 93 -11.72 7.79 -13.91
C ARG A 93 -11.87 9.30 -13.73
N LYS A 94 -13.05 9.82 -14.07
CA LYS A 94 -13.39 11.24 -13.93
C LYS A 94 -14.09 11.59 -12.61
N GLN A 95 -14.25 10.62 -11.71
CA GLN A 95 -14.83 10.81 -10.37
C GLN A 95 -16.28 11.33 -10.38
N TYR A 96 -17.08 10.90 -11.35
CA TYR A 96 -18.50 11.23 -11.44
C TYR A 96 -19.35 10.28 -10.59
N TRP A 97 -19.29 10.44 -9.27
CA TRP A 97 -19.86 9.48 -8.30
C TRP A 97 -21.36 9.25 -8.45
N ASN A 98 -22.13 10.29 -8.76
CA ASN A 98 -23.55 10.18 -9.07
C ASN A 98 -23.83 9.27 -10.29
N VAL A 99 -22.94 9.24 -11.28
CA VAL A 99 -23.03 8.32 -12.42
C VAL A 99 -22.58 6.92 -12.01
N VAL A 100 -21.52 6.79 -11.22
CA VAL A 100 -21.04 5.49 -10.71
C VAL A 100 -22.13 4.78 -9.91
N ASP A 101 -22.75 5.49 -8.96
CA ASP A 101 -23.85 4.96 -8.14
C ASP A 101 -25.03 4.50 -9.01
N LEU A 102 -25.41 5.32 -9.99
CA LEU A 102 -26.48 5.00 -10.93
C LEU A 102 -26.14 3.75 -11.77
N LEU A 103 -24.93 3.66 -12.32
CA LEU A 103 -24.50 2.51 -13.13
C LEU A 103 -24.51 1.21 -12.30
N LEU A 104 -23.95 1.25 -11.08
CA LEU A 104 -23.95 0.09 -10.18
C LEU A 104 -25.37 -0.31 -9.76
N ALA A 105 -26.23 0.66 -9.41
CA ALA A 105 -27.63 0.40 -9.10
C ALA A 105 -28.42 -0.21 -10.27
N ARG A 106 -27.94 -0.02 -11.51
CA ARG A 106 -28.52 -0.56 -12.74
C ARG A 106 -27.82 -1.85 -13.21
N GLY A 107 -26.97 -2.45 -12.39
CA GLY A 107 -26.35 -3.75 -12.64
C GLY A 107 -25.05 -3.71 -13.44
N ALA A 108 -24.33 -2.58 -13.41
CA ALA A 108 -22.96 -2.53 -13.92
C ALA A 108 -22.09 -3.53 -13.14
N ASP A 109 -21.27 -4.29 -13.87
CA ASP A 109 -20.37 -5.29 -13.29
C ASP A 109 -19.14 -4.62 -12.67
N ALA A 110 -19.13 -4.50 -11.34
CA ALA A 110 -18.02 -3.95 -10.56
C ALA A 110 -16.76 -4.85 -10.57
N HIS A 111 -16.91 -6.13 -10.92
CA HIS A 111 -15.80 -7.09 -10.97
C HIS A 111 -15.08 -7.12 -12.33
N ARG A 112 -15.61 -6.37 -13.31
CA ARG A 112 -15.03 -6.33 -14.64
C ARG A 112 -13.60 -5.79 -14.60
N ARG A 113 -12.73 -6.43 -15.37
CA ARG A 113 -11.37 -5.98 -15.67
C ARG A 113 -11.31 -5.50 -17.12
N ASN A 114 -10.59 -4.40 -17.35
CA ASN A 114 -10.24 -3.98 -18.71
C ASN A 114 -9.10 -4.89 -19.25
N LYS A 115 -8.69 -4.72 -20.51
CA LYS A 115 -7.60 -5.51 -21.12
C LYS A 115 -6.23 -5.28 -20.49
N VAL A 116 -6.03 -4.13 -19.85
CA VAL A 116 -4.82 -3.86 -19.07
C VAL A 116 -4.84 -4.66 -17.76
N GLY A 117 -6.00 -5.21 -17.38
CA GLY A 117 -6.23 -5.97 -16.17
C GLY A 117 -6.63 -5.10 -14.98
N ASP A 118 -6.73 -3.78 -15.17
CA ASP A 118 -7.10 -2.85 -14.12
C ASP A 118 -8.44 -3.30 -13.54
N ASN A 119 -8.44 -3.52 -12.24
CA ASN A 119 -9.66 -3.66 -11.49
C ASN A 119 -9.98 -2.35 -10.79
N LEU A 120 -11.26 -2.22 -10.47
CA LEU A 120 -11.86 -1.01 -9.95
C LEU A 120 -11.30 -0.58 -8.58
N VAL A 121 -10.89 -1.53 -7.73
CA VAL A 121 -10.31 -1.23 -6.40
C VAL A 121 -8.91 -0.63 -6.53
N TYR A 122 -8.04 -1.21 -7.36
CA TYR A 122 -6.71 -0.66 -7.60
C TYR A 122 -6.80 0.77 -8.14
N PHE A 123 -7.66 1.00 -9.15
CA PHE A 123 -7.90 2.33 -9.67
C PHE A 123 -8.42 3.29 -8.58
N ALA A 124 -9.38 2.85 -7.77
CA ALA A 124 -9.89 3.65 -6.66
C ALA A 124 -8.79 4.12 -5.70
N VAL A 125 -7.86 3.23 -5.34
CA VAL A 125 -6.72 3.56 -4.49
C VAL A 125 -5.78 4.55 -5.17
N THR A 126 -5.52 4.43 -6.49
CA THR A 126 -4.67 5.39 -7.21
C THR A 126 -5.23 6.82 -7.20
N THR A 127 -6.57 6.97 -7.19
CA THR A 127 -7.23 8.28 -7.08
C THR A 127 -7.20 8.87 -5.66
N GLY A 128 -6.98 8.04 -4.64
CA GLY A 128 -7.08 8.43 -3.23
C GLY A 128 -8.51 8.67 -2.74
N SER A 129 -9.53 8.23 -3.48
CA SER A 129 -10.93 8.40 -3.10
C SER A 129 -11.38 7.30 -2.12
N TYR A 130 -11.50 7.65 -0.84
CA TYR A 130 -12.02 6.74 0.20
C TYR A 130 -13.41 6.19 -0.16
N ASP A 131 -14.33 7.07 -0.56
CA ASP A 131 -15.71 6.70 -0.86
C ASP A 131 -15.79 5.71 -2.02
N LEU A 132 -14.92 5.88 -3.03
CA LEU A 132 -14.84 4.94 -4.15
C LEU A 132 -14.29 3.59 -3.71
N VAL A 133 -13.20 3.56 -2.93
CA VAL A 133 -12.65 2.29 -2.42
C VAL A 133 -13.71 1.57 -1.61
N LYS A 134 -14.44 2.29 -0.76
CA LYS A 134 -15.52 1.74 0.06
C LYS A 134 -16.65 1.17 -0.80
N LEU A 135 -17.12 1.95 -1.78
CA LEU A 135 -18.16 1.51 -2.71
C LEU A 135 -17.77 0.21 -3.42
N MET A 136 -16.52 0.10 -3.89
CA MET A 136 -16.05 -1.11 -4.58
C MET A 136 -15.98 -2.33 -3.66
N LEU A 137 -15.54 -2.15 -2.43
CA LEU A 137 -15.50 -3.22 -1.43
C LEU A 137 -16.92 -3.64 -0.99
N ASP A 138 -17.84 -2.68 -0.87
CA ASP A 138 -19.26 -2.93 -0.57
C ASP A 138 -19.95 -3.73 -1.71
N GLN A 139 -19.47 -3.59 -2.96
CA GLN A 139 -19.88 -4.43 -4.09
C GLN A 139 -19.20 -5.82 -4.10
N GLY A 140 -18.36 -6.13 -3.11
CA GLY A 140 -17.70 -7.43 -2.97
C GLY A 140 -16.47 -7.62 -3.87
N VAL A 141 -15.93 -6.54 -4.46
CA VAL A 141 -14.68 -6.62 -5.24
C VAL A 141 -13.54 -7.01 -4.30
N ASP A 142 -12.70 -7.96 -4.73
CA ASP A 142 -11.56 -8.43 -3.94
C ASP A 142 -10.58 -7.28 -3.65
N PRO A 143 -10.30 -6.95 -2.36
CA PRO A 143 -9.36 -5.90 -1.99
C PRO A 143 -7.92 -6.15 -2.45
N ASN A 144 -7.59 -7.39 -2.84
CA ASN A 144 -6.27 -7.79 -3.31
C ASN A 144 -6.16 -7.82 -4.83
N SER A 145 -7.24 -7.53 -5.54
CA SER A 145 -7.24 -7.52 -7.00
C SER A 145 -6.25 -6.44 -7.49
N HIS A 146 -5.30 -6.81 -8.34
CA HIS A 146 -4.39 -5.92 -9.08
C HIS A 146 -3.87 -6.64 -10.35
N VAL A 147 -3.20 -5.92 -11.24
CA VAL A 147 -2.54 -6.47 -12.43
C VAL A 147 -1.21 -7.07 -12.04
N ASP A 148 -0.78 -8.12 -12.74
CA ASP A 148 0.57 -8.64 -12.60
C ASP A 148 1.60 -7.55 -12.96
N GLY A 149 2.49 -7.22 -12.03
CA GLY A 149 3.48 -6.15 -12.15
C GLY A 149 3.04 -4.80 -11.57
N ASP A 150 1.76 -4.65 -11.19
CA ASP A 150 1.34 -3.57 -10.31
C ASP A 150 1.69 -3.90 -8.85
N VAL A 151 1.76 -2.86 -8.03
CA VAL A 151 1.88 -3.05 -6.58
C VAL A 151 0.52 -3.43 -5.97
N PRO A 152 0.49 -4.25 -4.92
CA PRO A 152 -0.75 -4.56 -4.20
C PRO A 152 -1.51 -3.30 -3.75
N PRO A 153 -2.86 -3.28 -3.77
CA PRO A 153 -3.62 -2.08 -3.42
C PRO A 153 -3.32 -1.55 -2.01
N LEU A 154 -3.12 -2.44 -1.03
CA LEU A 154 -2.73 -2.03 0.33
C LEU A 154 -1.35 -1.37 0.34
N LEU A 155 -0.37 -1.94 -0.36
CA LEU A 155 0.98 -1.37 -0.47
C LEU A 155 0.93 0.02 -1.11
N LEU A 156 0.13 0.20 -2.16
CA LEU A 156 -0.06 1.51 -2.80
C LEU A 156 -0.65 2.53 -1.82
N ALA A 157 -1.70 2.17 -1.08
CA ALA A 157 -2.34 3.05 -0.11
C ALA A 157 -1.35 3.49 0.98
N VAL A 158 -0.51 2.55 1.46
CA VAL A 158 0.53 2.86 2.46
C VAL A 158 1.59 3.79 1.88
N ARG A 159 2.07 3.53 0.66
CA ARG A 159 3.06 4.36 -0.03
C ARG A 159 2.57 5.78 -0.31
N ARG A 160 1.26 5.95 -0.50
CA ARG A 160 0.61 7.27 -0.66
C ARG A 160 0.27 7.95 0.67
N GLY A 161 0.38 7.26 1.80
CA GLY A 161 0.01 7.80 3.11
C GLY A 161 -1.49 7.89 3.37
N TYR A 162 -2.33 7.17 2.60
CA TYR A 162 -3.79 7.25 2.72
C TYR A 162 -4.31 6.40 3.89
N LEU A 163 -4.12 6.86 5.12
CA LEU A 163 -4.46 6.11 6.35
C LEU A 163 -5.89 5.55 6.35
N ASP A 164 -6.88 6.35 5.92
CA ASP A 164 -8.29 5.90 5.92
C ASP A 164 -8.53 4.77 4.92
N ILE A 165 -7.85 4.80 3.77
CA ILE A 165 -7.89 3.74 2.76
C ILE A 165 -7.13 2.50 3.25
N VAL A 166 -5.98 2.69 3.92
CA VAL A 166 -5.22 1.59 4.55
C VAL A 166 -6.10 0.85 5.56
N ARG A 167 -6.80 1.59 6.44
CA ARG A 167 -7.73 1.04 7.42
C ARG A 167 -8.83 0.22 6.75
N LEU A 168 -9.42 0.77 5.70
CA LEU A 168 -10.50 0.17 4.96
C LEU A 168 -10.09 -1.13 4.27
N LEU A 169 -8.98 -1.11 3.50
CA LEU A 169 -8.44 -2.28 2.82
C LEU A 169 -8.02 -3.38 3.81
N PHE A 170 -7.30 -3.01 4.88
CA PHE A 170 -6.87 -3.96 5.90
C PHE A 170 -8.06 -4.67 6.55
N ASN A 171 -9.10 -3.92 6.96
CA ASN A 171 -10.29 -4.49 7.57
C ASN A 171 -11.13 -5.34 6.58
N SER A 172 -10.93 -5.15 5.27
CA SER A 172 -11.60 -5.90 4.21
C SER A 172 -10.84 -7.17 3.82
N GLY A 173 -9.69 -7.46 4.44
CA GLY A 173 -8.91 -8.67 4.19
C GLY A 173 -7.78 -8.52 3.19
N ALA A 174 -7.29 -7.30 2.98
CA ALA A 174 -6.10 -7.08 2.16
C ALA A 174 -4.85 -7.75 2.76
N TYR A 175 -4.00 -8.35 1.92
CA TYR A 175 -2.79 -9.03 2.33
C TYR A 175 -1.71 -8.03 2.74
N ILE A 176 -1.24 -8.15 3.99
CA ILE A 176 -0.20 -7.27 4.56
C ILE A 176 1.23 -7.69 4.19
N ASP A 177 1.40 -8.92 3.70
CA ASP A 177 2.70 -9.48 3.34
C ASP A 177 3.02 -9.38 1.85
N ASP A 178 2.05 -9.00 1.02
CA ASP A 178 2.31 -8.85 -0.40
C ASP A 178 3.32 -7.72 -0.60
N SER A 179 4.35 -8.02 -1.37
CA SER A 179 5.45 -7.11 -1.67
C SER A 179 5.46 -6.72 -3.14
N ASP A 180 6.13 -5.63 -3.45
CA ASP A 180 6.48 -5.32 -4.83
C ASP A 180 7.71 -6.10 -5.33
N ASP A 181 8.14 -5.78 -6.56
CA ASP A 181 9.29 -6.39 -7.22
C ASP A 181 10.64 -6.18 -6.49
N TRP A 182 10.72 -5.20 -5.58
CA TRP A 182 11.89 -4.96 -4.73
C TRP A 182 11.79 -5.69 -3.39
N GLY A 183 10.69 -6.40 -3.14
CA GLY A 183 10.41 -7.07 -1.87
C GLY A 183 9.92 -6.13 -0.77
N GLU A 184 9.51 -4.90 -1.10
CA GLU A 184 8.95 -3.98 -0.11
C GLU A 184 7.50 -4.35 0.21
N THR A 185 7.24 -4.71 1.47
CA THR A 185 5.88 -4.92 1.99
C THR A 185 5.29 -3.62 2.56
N PRO A 186 3.96 -3.55 2.82
CA PRO A 186 3.33 -2.44 3.53
C PRO A 186 4.08 -1.99 4.80
N LEU A 187 4.63 -2.93 5.56
CA LEU A 187 5.42 -2.61 6.76
C LEU A 187 6.76 -1.93 6.43
N HIS A 188 7.46 -2.34 5.39
CA HIS A 188 8.74 -1.71 4.98
C HIS A 188 8.54 -0.22 4.70
N ILE A 189 7.45 0.11 4.01
CA ILE A 189 7.08 1.48 3.66
C ILE A 189 6.66 2.26 4.91
N ALA A 190 5.81 1.68 5.77
CA ALA A 190 5.34 2.35 6.99
C ALA A 190 6.48 2.69 7.97
N VAL A 191 7.50 1.81 8.08
CA VAL A 191 8.71 2.05 8.89
C VAL A 191 9.58 3.15 8.30
N GLY A 192 9.60 3.32 6.97
CA GLY A 192 10.35 4.39 6.31
C GLY A 192 9.63 5.73 6.26
N ALA A 193 8.34 5.78 6.64
CA ALA A 193 7.53 6.98 6.54
C ALA A 193 7.80 7.94 7.73
N PRO A 194 7.90 9.26 7.49
CA PRO A 194 8.10 10.24 8.56
C PRO A 194 6.92 10.31 9.54
N GLN A 195 5.72 9.96 9.08
CA GLN A 195 4.50 9.95 9.88
C GLN A 195 4.19 8.51 10.28
N HIS A 196 4.17 8.25 11.58
CA HIS A 196 3.97 6.90 12.11
C HIS A 196 2.50 6.52 12.25
N ASP A 197 1.54 7.25 11.68
CA ASP A 197 0.11 6.97 11.86
C ASP A 197 -0.28 5.60 11.31
N ILE A 198 0.25 5.25 10.13
CA ILE A 198 0.05 3.92 9.52
C ILE A 198 0.76 2.83 10.31
N LEU A 199 2.00 3.09 10.76
CA LEU A 199 2.73 2.14 11.59
C LEU A 199 2.01 1.88 12.91
N SER A 200 1.51 2.93 13.56
CA SER A 200 0.73 2.86 14.80
C SER A 200 -0.56 2.08 14.59
N PHE A 201 -1.23 2.25 13.44
CA PHE A 201 -2.37 1.42 13.07
C PHE A 201 -1.99 -0.06 12.92
N PHE A 202 -0.87 -0.39 12.28
CA PHE A 202 -0.42 -1.78 12.18
C PHE A 202 -0.05 -2.39 13.55
N ILE A 203 0.53 -1.59 14.45
CA ILE A 203 0.77 -1.99 15.84
C ILE A 203 -0.57 -2.28 16.55
N GLU A 204 -1.55 -1.39 16.44
CA GLU A 204 -2.89 -1.55 17.02
C GLU A 204 -3.59 -2.83 16.52
N LYS A 205 -3.33 -3.23 15.27
CA LYS A 205 -3.89 -4.45 14.67
C LYS A 205 -3.12 -5.73 15.01
N ASP A 206 -2.16 -5.66 15.93
CA ASP A 206 -1.30 -6.77 16.37
C ASP A 206 -0.59 -7.48 15.19
N VAL A 207 -0.21 -6.72 14.16
CA VAL A 207 0.39 -7.29 12.93
C VAL A 207 1.68 -8.07 13.24
N PHE A 208 2.46 -7.59 14.21
CA PHE A 208 3.70 -8.24 14.64
C PHE A 208 3.45 -9.53 15.44
N ARG A 209 2.50 -9.49 16.39
CA ARG A 209 2.23 -10.64 17.27
C ARG A 209 1.53 -11.80 16.55
N LYS A 210 0.77 -11.50 15.50
CA LYS A 210 0.10 -12.52 14.67
C LYS A 210 1.06 -13.23 13.71
N ASP A 211 2.23 -12.66 13.45
CA ASP A 211 3.29 -13.35 12.70
C ASP A 211 3.95 -14.41 13.59
N LYS A 212 3.63 -15.68 13.35
CA LYS A 212 4.19 -16.81 14.11
C LYS A 212 5.72 -16.92 14.00
N THR A 213 6.30 -16.35 12.94
CA THR A 213 7.75 -16.40 12.71
C THR A 213 8.47 -15.21 13.33
N GLY A 214 7.76 -14.13 13.67
CA GLY A 214 8.34 -12.86 14.10
C GLY A 214 9.11 -12.10 13.00
N ALA A 215 9.12 -12.61 11.76
CA ALA A 215 9.90 -12.06 10.65
C ALA A 215 9.53 -10.60 10.35
N ARG A 216 8.23 -10.24 10.38
CA ARG A 216 7.76 -8.87 10.19
C ARG A 216 8.38 -7.91 11.20
N GLY A 217 8.42 -8.32 12.47
CA GLY A 217 8.99 -7.53 13.55
C GLY A 217 10.50 -7.40 13.39
N ALA A 218 11.19 -8.50 13.10
CA ALA A 218 12.64 -8.52 12.89
C ALA A 218 13.06 -7.60 11.73
N ASP A 219 12.38 -7.70 10.59
CA ASP A 219 12.64 -6.90 9.40
C ASP A 219 12.42 -5.41 9.70
N ALA A 220 11.29 -5.08 10.34
CA ALA A 220 10.96 -3.70 10.70
C ALA A 220 11.99 -3.10 11.67
N LEU A 221 12.40 -3.85 12.70
CA LEU A 221 13.42 -3.44 13.66
C LEU A 221 14.78 -3.22 12.98
N GLU A 222 15.21 -4.15 12.13
CA GLU A 222 16.48 -4.01 11.41
C GLU A 222 16.46 -2.78 10.49
N MET A 223 15.35 -2.51 9.80
CA MET A 223 15.20 -1.33 8.96
C MET A 223 15.27 -0.03 9.77
N ALA A 224 14.67 0.02 10.98
CA ALA A 224 14.78 1.16 11.87
C ALA A 224 16.23 1.39 12.34
N VAL A 225 16.95 0.31 12.66
CA VAL A 225 18.36 0.36 13.04
C VAL A 225 19.24 0.87 11.90
N ILE A 226 19.09 0.33 10.68
CA ILE A 226 19.88 0.75 9.51
C ILE A 226 19.66 2.24 9.20
N ARG A 227 18.47 2.77 9.48
CA ARG A 227 18.11 4.17 9.28
C ARG A 227 18.52 5.10 10.43
N GLY A 228 18.92 4.56 11.59
CA GLY A 228 19.19 5.36 12.78
C GLY A 228 17.92 5.98 13.39
N ASP A 229 16.73 5.41 13.12
CA ASP A 229 15.44 5.93 13.56
C ASP A 229 15.01 5.37 14.93
N MET A 230 15.45 6.04 16.00
CA MET A 230 15.09 5.70 17.39
C MET A 230 13.58 5.76 17.69
N PRO A 231 12.84 6.81 17.28
CA PRO A 231 11.38 6.84 17.46
C PRO A 231 10.66 5.62 16.85
N THR A 232 10.97 5.28 15.61
CA THR A 232 10.38 4.11 14.94
C THR A 232 10.76 2.81 15.65
N LEU A 233 12.04 2.67 16.06
CA LEU A 233 12.50 1.51 16.82
C LEU A 233 11.71 1.32 18.13
N ALA A 234 11.49 2.40 18.88
CA ALA A 234 10.73 2.36 20.13
C ALA A 234 9.27 1.91 19.91
N LEU A 235 8.61 2.45 18.89
CA LEU A 235 7.24 2.08 18.53
C LEU A 235 7.14 0.59 18.15
N LEU A 236 8.09 0.08 17.37
CA LEU A 236 8.12 -1.34 16.98
C LEU A 236 8.29 -2.27 18.19
N LEU A 237 9.17 -1.92 19.13
CA LEU A 237 9.35 -2.67 20.38
C LEU A 237 8.09 -2.62 21.26
N GLU A 238 7.38 -1.49 21.31
CA GLU A 238 6.08 -1.39 21.99
C GLU A 238 5.01 -2.26 21.33
N GLY A 239 5.06 -2.38 20.00
CA GLY A 239 4.22 -3.31 19.24
C GLY A 239 4.55 -4.79 19.43
N GLY A 240 5.62 -5.11 20.17
CA GLY A 240 6.03 -6.47 20.47
C GLY A 240 6.87 -7.12 19.38
N ALA A 241 7.57 -6.34 18.55
CA ALA A 241 8.61 -6.86 17.68
C ALA A 241 9.77 -7.40 18.52
N ASP A 242 10.22 -8.62 18.24
CA ASP A 242 11.30 -9.29 18.98
C ASP A 242 12.66 -9.03 18.30
N PRO A 243 13.62 -8.37 18.97
CA PRO A 243 14.93 -8.07 18.38
C PRO A 243 15.87 -9.29 18.31
N LEU A 244 15.50 -10.43 18.89
CA LEU A 244 16.22 -11.72 18.82
C LEU A 244 15.71 -12.64 17.72
N VAL A 245 14.74 -12.21 16.92
CA VAL A 245 14.35 -12.98 15.73
C VAL A 245 15.36 -12.73 14.60
N ARG A 246 15.83 -13.82 13.99
CA ARG A 246 16.81 -13.80 12.90
C ARG A 246 16.14 -13.94 11.54
N ARG A 247 16.58 -13.17 10.55
CA ARG A 247 16.27 -13.43 9.13
C ARG A 247 17.33 -14.36 8.50
N TRP A 248 16.90 -15.21 7.57
CA TRP A 248 17.74 -16.18 6.84
C TRP A 248 18.99 -15.60 6.17
N THR A 249 19.01 -14.30 5.87
CA THR A 249 20.12 -13.62 5.16
C THR A 249 20.79 -12.51 5.96
N ARG A 250 20.30 -12.15 7.16
CA ARG A 250 20.76 -10.97 7.91
C ARG A 250 20.88 -11.23 9.41
N HIS A 251 21.66 -10.38 10.08
CA HIS A 251 21.88 -10.47 11.52
C HIS A 251 20.61 -10.07 12.30
N HIS A 252 20.50 -10.53 13.54
CA HIS A 252 19.50 -10.05 14.50
C HIS A 252 19.56 -8.52 14.60
N ALA A 253 18.42 -7.82 14.70
CA ALA A 253 18.39 -6.36 14.73
C ALA A 253 19.30 -5.77 15.83
N ILE A 254 19.33 -6.42 17.00
CA ILE A 254 20.23 -6.05 18.11
C ILE A 254 21.71 -6.20 17.78
N ILE A 255 22.08 -7.24 17.02
CA ILE A 255 23.45 -7.46 16.56
C ILE A 255 23.81 -6.41 15.50
N THR A 256 22.90 -6.11 14.58
CA THR A 256 23.09 -5.06 13.57
C THR A 256 23.34 -3.71 14.25
N ALA A 257 22.58 -3.35 15.29
CA ALA A 257 22.80 -2.12 16.05
C ALA A 257 24.16 -2.09 16.74
N ALA A 258 24.55 -3.20 17.38
CA ALA A 258 25.86 -3.33 18.02
C ALA A 258 27.01 -3.18 17.00
N LEU A 259 26.92 -3.81 15.84
CA LEU A 259 27.94 -3.70 14.78
C LEU A 259 27.96 -2.32 14.12
N ALA A 260 26.81 -1.64 14.05
CA ALA A 260 26.67 -0.30 13.48
C ALA A 260 27.09 0.83 14.43
N ARG A 261 27.45 0.54 15.69
CA ARG A 261 27.79 1.52 16.74
C ARG A 261 26.61 2.33 17.28
N GLU A 262 25.41 1.79 17.16
CA GLU A 262 24.19 2.41 17.68
C GLU A 262 23.96 1.95 19.13
N ASP A 263 24.77 2.47 20.05
CA ASP A 263 24.73 2.13 21.49
C ASP A 263 23.32 2.23 22.08
N ASP A 264 22.65 3.36 21.86
CA ASP A 264 21.32 3.64 22.45
C ASP A 264 20.24 2.70 21.92
N MET A 265 20.31 2.33 20.64
CA MET A 265 19.39 1.36 20.02
C MET A 265 19.58 -0.04 20.60
N ALA A 266 20.83 -0.47 20.73
CA ALA A 266 21.16 -1.79 21.27
C ALA A 266 20.76 -1.88 22.75
N ILE A 267 21.01 -0.83 23.54
CA ILE A 267 20.56 -0.74 24.94
C ILE A 267 19.03 -0.83 25.00
N LEU A 268 18.31 0.00 24.25
CA LEU A 268 16.85 0.01 24.26
C LEU A 268 16.26 -1.36 23.92
N MET A 269 16.77 -2.01 22.86
CA MET A 269 16.34 -3.37 22.50
C MET A 269 16.60 -4.35 23.64
N THR A 270 17.76 -4.29 24.29
CA THR A 270 18.12 -5.18 25.41
C THR A 270 17.27 -4.94 26.65
N GLU A 271 16.93 -3.69 26.97
CA GLU A 271 16.03 -3.37 28.08
C GLU A 271 14.62 -3.93 27.88
N ARG A 272 14.19 -4.05 26.62
CA ARG A 272 12.91 -4.64 26.24
C ARG A 272 12.98 -6.17 26.12
N LEU A 273 14.16 -6.79 26.19
CA LEU A 273 14.33 -8.23 26.37
C LEU A 273 14.09 -8.59 27.82
N VAL A 274 12.99 -9.28 28.09
CA VAL A 274 12.66 -9.73 29.44
C VAL A 274 13.61 -10.88 29.84
N GLY A 275 14.71 -10.55 30.51
CA GLY A 275 15.52 -11.50 31.27
C GLY A 275 16.55 -12.34 30.49
N GLU A 276 16.82 -12.06 29.21
CA GLU A 276 17.75 -12.85 28.38
C GLU A 276 18.91 -12.04 27.77
N PRO A 277 19.73 -11.30 28.54
CA PRO A 277 20.91 -10.65 27.99
C PRO A 277 21.99 -11.68 27.57
N GLY A 278 21.96 -12.89 28.12
CA GLY A 278 22.82 -14.02 27.76
C GLY A 278 22.42 -14.75 26.47
N PHE A 279 21.77 -14.06 25.54
CA PHE A 279 21.46 -14.59 24.21
C PHE A 279 22.73 -15.06 23.51
N ILE A 280 22.73 -16.29 23.01
CA ILE A 280 23.81 -16.88 22.20
C ILE A 280 23.23 -17.19 20.82
N ASN A 281 23.86 -16.65 19.77
CA ASN A 281 23.41 -16.90 18.41
C ASN A 281 23.96 -18.23 17.84
N GLU A 282 23.61 -18.52 16.59
CA GLU A 282 24.06 -19.69 15.84
C GLU A 282 25.59 -19.80 15.67
N HIS A 283 26.31 -18.69 15.83
CA HIS A 283 27.77 -18.64 15.74
C HIS A 283 28.44 -18.91 17.09
N GLY A 284 27.66 -19.22 18.13
CA GLY A 284 28.15 -19.42 19.50
C GLY A 284 28.67 -18.12 20.12
N LYS A 285 28.17 -16.96 19.67
CA LYS A 285 28.57 -15.64 20.16
C LYS A 285 27.43 -14.98 20.92
N GLU A 286 27.77 -14.38 22.05
CA GLU A 286 26.85 -13.60 22.87
C GLU A 286 26.81 -12.12 22.45
N LEU A 287 25.82 -11.38 22.97
CA LEU A 287 25.66 -9.95 22.68
C LEU A 287 26.88 -9.11 23.08
N LEU A 288 27.55 -9.45 24.18
CA LEU A 288 28.74 -8.72 24.66
C LEU A 288 29.88 -8.78 23.63
N TRP A 289 30.07 -9.94 22.99
CA TRP A 289 31.07 -10.11 21.94
C TRP A 289 30.80 -9.15 20.77
N TYR A 290 29.55 -9.05 20.33
CA TYR A 290 29.16 -8.14 19.25
C TYR A 290 29.28 -6.66 19.65
N ALA A 291 28.94 -6.31 20.89
CA ALA A 291 29.11 -4.96 21.41
C ALA A 291 30.57 -4.50 21.37
N VAL A 292 31.49 -5.37 21.82
CA VAL A 292 32.93 -5.09 21.80
C VAL A 292 33.48 -5.06 20.38
N LYS A 293 33.10 -6.01 19.52
CA LYS A 293 33.51 -6.04 18.11
C LYS A 293 33.05 -4.81 17.35
N GLY A 294 31.82 -4.35 17.59
CA GLY A 294 31.27 -3.12 17.03
C GLY A 294 31.92 -1.86 17.58
N ARG A 295 32.56 -1.94 18.75
CA ARG A 295 33.07 -0.83 19.56
C ARG A 295 31.99 0.03 20.21
N CYS A 296 30.84 -0.57 20.56
CA CYS A 296 29.77 0.07 21.33
C CYS A 296 30.14 0.19 22.80
N GLN A 297 30.69 1.34 23.21
CA GLN A 297 31.24 1.47 24.55
C GLN A 297 30.19 1.48 25.66
N ARG A 298 29.07 2.17 25.43
CA ARG A 298 28.00 2.30 26.42
C ARG A 298 27.24 1.00 26.55
N TYR A 299 26.96 0.36 25.42
CA TYR A 299 26.29 -0.94 25.39
C TYR A 299 27.15 -2.05 26.01
N THR A 300 28.47 -2.03 25.79
CA THR A 300 29.38 -2.96 26.46
C THR A 300 29.33 -2.81 27.98
N ARG A 301 29.41 -1.57 28.50
CA ARG A 301 29.27 -1.34 29.95
C ARG A 301 27.91 -1.82 30.46
N PHE A 302 26.85 -1.49 29.74
CA PHE A 302 25.49 -1.93 30.08
C PHE A 302 25.38 -3.46 30.19
N LEU A 303 25.97 -4.21 29.24
CA LEU A 303 25.95 -5.68 29.29
C LEU A 303 26.80 -6.27 30.42
N LEU A 304 27.95 -5.65 30.73
CA LEU A 304 28.75 -6.02 31.91
C LEU A 304 27.98 -5.77 33.22
N ASP A 305 27.27 -4.65 33.33
CA ASP A 305 26.41 -4.32 34.48
C ASP A 305 25.23 -5.31 34.61
N LYS A 306 24.80 -5.92 33.50
CA LYS A 306 23.83 -7.03 33.49
C LYS A 306 24.46 -8.39 33.85
N GLY A 307 25.76 -8.45 34.08
CA GLY A 307 26.48 -9.62 34.59
C GLY A 307 27.02 -10.56 33.50
N LEU A 308 27.16 -10.11 32.25
CA LEU A 308 27.81 -10.92 31.21
C LEU A 308 29.33 -10.98 31.44
N ASP A 309 29.90 -12.17 31.29
CA ASP A 309 31.30 -12.46 31.60
C ASP A 309 32.17 -12.51 30.32
N PRO A 310 33.16 -11.61 30.18
CA PRO A 310 34.04 -11.59 29.01
C PRO A 310 35.10 -12.70 28.98
N GLU A 311 35.21 -13.53 30.02
CA GLU A 311 36.18 -14.64 30.08
C GLU A 311 35.55 -16.02 29.76
N THR A 312 34.41 -16.02 29.08
CA THR A 312 33.74 -17.25 28.64
C THR A 312 34.40 -17.87 27.40
N ASP A 313 34.23 -19.19 27.23
CA ASP A 313 34.70 -19.90 26.03
C ASP A 313 34.06 -19.39 24.71
N LEU A 314 32.99 -18.59 24.80
CA LEU A 314 32.33 -17.94 23.68
C LEU A 314 33.23 -16.94 22.96
N TRP A 315 34.35 -16.52 23.55
CA TRP A 315 35.29 -15.54 23.00
C TRP A 315 36.37 -16.13 22.08
N ARG A 316 36.40 -17.45 21.91
CA ARG A 316 37.35 -18.12 20.98
C ARG A 316 37.00 -17.85 19.51
N GLU A 317 37.97 -17.49 18.69
CA GLU A 317 37.80 -17.30 17.24
C GLU A 317 37.68 -18.65 16.50
N VAL A 318 37.24 -18.61 15.24
CA VAL A 318 36.98 -19.81 14.41
C VAL A 318 38.26 -20.63 14.16
N ASP A 319 39.43 -19.98 14.19
CA ASP A 319 40.73 -20.64 14.08
C ASP A 319 41.25 -21.21 15.41
N GLY A 320 40.45 -21.11 16.48
CA GLY A 320 40.78 -21.58 17.82
C GLY A 320 41.67 -20.62 18.61
N SER A 321 42.03 -19.46 18.06
CA SER A 321 42.75 -18.44 18.81
C SER A 321 41.83 -17.81 19.86
N MET A 322 42.33 -17.65 21.08
CA MET A 322 41.59 -16.99 22.15
C MET A 322 41.90 -15.50 22.09
N VAL A 323 40.92 -14.68 21.75
CA VAL A 323 41.01 -13.24 21.96
C VAL A 323 40.46 -12.97 23.35
N GLY A 324 41.32 -12.66 24.32
CA GLY A 324 40.90 -12.44 25.71
C GLY A 324 39.89 -11.28 25.76
N GLY A 325 38.63 -11.57 26.08
CA GLY A 325 37.55 -10.59 26.05
C GLY A 325 37.83 -9.43 26.99
N SER A 326 38.40 -9.69 28.17
CA SER A 326 38.83 -8.63 29.09
C SER A 326 39.89 -7.71 28.48
N SER A 327 40.81 -8.24 27.68
CA SER A 327 41.85 -7.43 27.03
C SER A 327 41.24 -6.46 26.02
N LEU A 328 40.32 -6.93 25.19
CA LEU A 328 39.63 -6.08 24.20
C LEU A 328 38.76 -5.01 24.89
N ILE A 329 38.09 -5.37 25.98
CA ILE A 329 37.27 -4.44 26.75
C ILE A 329 38.14 -3.36 27.41
N VAL A 330 39.28 -3.73 27.99
CA VAL A 330 40.24 -2.78 28.58
C VAL A 330 40.84 -1.86 27.51
N GLU A 331 41.17 -2.39 26.33
CA GLU A 331 41.63 -1.58 25.19
C GLU A 331 40.56 -0.55 24.78
N MET A 332 39.30 -0.97 24.73
CA MET A 332 38.20 -0.13 24.28
C MET A 332 37.75 0.90 25.32
N LEU A 333 37.66 0.52 26.60
CA LEU A 333 37.02 1.33 27.65
C LEU A 333 38.01 1.94 28.66
N GLY A 334 39.27 1.53 28.62
CA GLY A 334 40.32 1.95 29.55
C GLY A 334 40.51 1.01 30.74
N ALA A 335 41.67 1.12 31.39
CA ALA A 335 41.99 0.36 32.58
C ALA A 335 41.09 0.76 33.76
N GLY A 336 40.53 -0.22 34.49
CA GLY A 336 39.66 -0.02 35.66
C GLY A 336 38.17 -0.33 35.43
N VAL A 337 37.78 -0.73 34.22
CA VAL A 337 36.36 -1.05 33.90
C VAL A 337 35.94 -2.44 34.35
N LEU A 338 36.89 -3.38 34.44
CA LEU A 338 36.65 -4.76 34.89
C LEU A 338 37.05 -4.97 36.36
N THR A 339 37.38 -3.90 37.07
CA THR A 339 37.68 -3.95 38.51
C THR A 339 36.42 -3.58 39.28
N ALA A 340 35.54 -4.55 39.49
CA ALA A 340 34.44 -4.49 40.45
C ALA A 340 34.44 -5.79 41.28
#